data_AF-A0A9X4EUF1-F1
#
_entry.id   AF-A0A9X4EUF1-F1
#
_cell.length_a   1.000
_cell.length_b   1.000
_cell.length_c   1.000
_cell.angle_alpha   90.00
_cell.angle_beta   90.00
_cell.angle_gamma   90.00
#
_symmetry.space_group_name_H-M   'P 1'
#
loop_
_entity.id
_entity.type
_entity.pdbx_description
1 polymer ?
#
loop_
_entity_poly.entity_id
_entity_poly.type
_entity_poly.pdbx_seq_one_letter_code
_entity_poly.pdbx_strand_id
1 'polypeptide(L)'
;MELTKKKVVFGVLSVLLIWFFSAIIIDSIYDSSDRGTFGDMFGAVNALFSGLALFGIIVSILIQQKELNLQRLELSDTRKEFKVNRITNILFKQVEYLNNHIKSIKFYTPGLKLKEEYINIDILIPFLINNKPLINSIIEHNTNGIMPVINNVLSVVDSFQKILDSEGGLNEKERRQIKMLFVGNINVHFVTMLELKVEIIKDRECKFKINKLINFLKE
;
A
#
# COMPACT_ATOMS: atom_id res chain seq x y z
N MET A 1 -18.58 -32.67 5.96
CA MET A 1 -17.93 -33.91 5.49
C MET A 1 -16.99 -33.54 4.36
N GLU A 2 -15.68 -33.48 4.62
CA GLU A 2 -14.72 -33.04 3.61
C GLU A 2 -14.48 -34.12 2.55
N LEU A 3 -14.63 -33.73 1.29
CA LEU A 3 -14.40 -34.54 0.11
C LEU A 3 -12.90 -34.47 -0.22
N THR A 4 -12.13 -35.50 0.14
CA THR A 4 -10.69 -35.54 -0.11
C THR A 4 -10.37 -36.18 -1.46
N LYS A 5 -9.26 -35.78 -2.10
CA LYS A 5 -8.81 -36.35 -3.38
C LYS A 5 -8.76 -37.89 -3.36
N LYS A 6 -8.35 -38.48 -2.24
CA LYS A 6 -8.31 -39.94 -2.03
C LYS A 6 -9.70 -40.59 -2.10
N LYS A 7 -10.73 -39.96 -1.53
CA LYS A 7 -12.12 -40.47 -1.59
C LYS A 7 -12.68 -40.41 -3.00
N VAL A 8 -12.36 -39.36 -3.76
CA VAL A 8 -12.77 -39.24 -5.17
C VAL A 8 -12.13 -40.33 -6.02
N VAL A 9 -10.82 -40.54 -5.88
CA VAL A 9 -10.10 -41.59 -6.60
C VAL A 9 -10.67 -42.98 -6.26
N PHE A 10 -10.92 -43.24 -4.97
CA PHE A 10 -11.53 -44.50 -4.54
C PHE A 10 -12.93 -44.70 -5.14
N GLY A 11 -13.74 -43.65 -5.20
CA GLY A 11 -15.06 -43.68 -5.84
C GLY A 11 -14.99 -44.02 -7.33
N VAL A 12 -14.09 -43.37 -8.07
CA VAL A 12 -13.89 -43.62 -9.51
C VAL A 12 -13.43 -45.07 -9.74
N LEU A 13 -12.47 -45.55 -8.96
CA LEU A 13 -12.00 -46.93 -9.04
C LEU A 13 -13.13 -47.92 -8.77
N SER A 14 -13.98 -47.66 -7.77
CA SER A 14 -15.12 -48.51 -7.45
C SER A 14 -16.11 -48.59 -8.62
N VAL A 15 -16.41 -47.47 -9.28
CA VAL A 15 -17.30 -47.44 -10.46
C VAL A 15 -16.72 -48.24 -11.62
N LEU A 16 -15.42 -48.09 -11.92
CA LEU A 16 -14.75 -48.86 -12.99
C LEU A 16 -14.76 -50.37 -12.70
N LEU A 17 -14.60 -50.74 -11.44
CA LEU A 17 -14.53 -52.12 -10.98
C LEU A 17 -15.92 -52.78 -11.05
N ILE A 18 -16.98 -52.05 -10.66
CA ILE A 18 -18.38 -52.46 -10.86
C ILE A 18 -18.69 -52.63 -12.35
N TRP A 19 -18.29 -51.67 -13.19
CA TRP A 19 -18.49 -51.74 -14.64
C TRP A 19 -17.79 -52.96 -15.26
N PHE A 20 -16.55 -53.23 -14.88
CA PHE A 20 -15.79 -54.40 -15.36
C PHE A 20 -16.45 -55.74 -14.96
N PHE A 21 -16.81 -55.90 -13.69
CA PHE A 21 -17.49 -57.12 -13.24
C PHE A 21 -18.87 -57.29 -13.88
N SER A 22 -19.61 -56.20 -14.12
CA SER A 22 -20.90 -56.27 -14.81
C SER A 22 -20.77 -56.85 -16.22
N ALA A 23 -19.70 -56.51 -16.95
CA ALA A 23 -19.44 -57.05 -18.28
C ALA A 23 -19.17 -58.57 -18.26
N ILE A 24 -18.37 -59.05 -17.30
CA ILE A 24 -18.09 -60.49 -17.12
C ILE A 24 -19.37 -61.28 -16.79
N ILE A 25 -20.21 -60.74 -15.90
CA ILE A 25 -21.46 -61.38 -15.49
C ILE A 25 -22.43 -61.46 -16.67
N ILE A 26 -22.59 -60.38 -17.45
CA ILE A 26 -23.48 -60.35 -18.62
C ILE A 26 -23.00 -61.33 -19.70
N ASP A 27 -21.69 -61.40 -19.95
CA ASP A 27 -21.09 -62.36 -20.90
C ASP A 27 -21.31 -63.82 -20.50
N SER A 28 -21.32 -64.11 -19.19
CA SER A 28 -21.51 -65.46 -18.66
C SER A 28 -22.97 -65.94 -18.64
N ILE A 29 -23.94 -65.01 -18.62
CA ILE A 29 -25.38 -65.32 -18.45
C ILE A 29 -26.16 -65.25 -19.75
N TYR A 30 -25.81 -64.34 -20.67
CA TYR A 30 -26.56 -64.11 -21.90
C TYR A 30 -25.82 -64.62 -23.15
N ASP A 31 -26.55 -65.28 -24.04
CA ASP A 31 -26.06 -65.67 -25.36
C ASP A 31 -25.76 -64.45 -26.23
N SER A 32 -24.84 -64.61 -27.18
CA SER A 32 -24.33 -63.52 -28.02
C SER A 32 -25.40 -62.76 -28.81
N SER A 33 -26.52 -63.42 -29.14
CA SER A 33 -27.65 -62.81 -29.86
C SER A 33 -28.45 -61.81 -29.02
N ASP A 34 -28.51 -61.98 -27.70
CA ASP A 34 -29.46 -61.26 -26.84
C ASP A 34 -28.80 -60.08 -26.10
N ARG A 35 -27.46 -60.05 -26.06
CA ARG A 35 -26.66 -58.99 -25.41
C ARG A 35 -26.92 -57.60 -26.00
N GLY A 36 -27.15 -57.51 -27.31
CA GLY A 36 -27.44 -56.25 -27.99
C GLY A 36 -28.75 -55.62 -27.52
N THR A 37 -29.82 -56.42 -27.50
CA THR A 37 -31.15 -55.98 -27.05
C THR A 37 -31.17 -55.60 -25.57
N PHE A 38 -30.41 -56.31 -24.73
CA PHE A 38 -30.24 -55.95 -23.33
C PHE A 38 -29.53 -54.59 -23.16
N GLY A 39 -28.51 -54.31 -23.98
CA GLY A 39 -27.82 -53.02 -24.00
C GLY A 39 -28.70 -51.85 -24.46
N ASP A 40 -29.56 -52.09 -25.46
CA ASP A 40 -30.48 -51.08 -26.01
C ASP A 40 -31.48 -50.57 -24.97
N MET A 41 -31.86 -51.39 -23.98
CA MET A 41 -32.73 -50.99 -22.88
C MET A 41 -32.18 -49.83 -22.04
N PHE A 42 -30.86 -49.64 -22.03
CA PHE A 42 -30.19 -48.57 -21.27
C PHE A 42 -29.85 -47.34 -22.13
N GLY A 43 -30.13 -47.35 -23.43
CA GLY A 43 -29.77 -46.25 -24.35
C GLY A 43 -30.38 -44.90 -23.94
N ALA A 44 -31.68 -44.88 -23.62
CA ALA A 44 -32.36 -43.66 -23.17
C ALA A 44 -31.81 -43.13 -21.82
N VAL A 45 -31.48 -44.03 -20.90
CA VAL A 45 -30.90 -43.71 -19.59
C VAL A 45 -29.48 -43.14 -19.74
N ASN A 46 -28.66 -43.72 -20.63
CA ASN A 46 -27.32 -43.22 -20.94
C ASN A 46 -27.34 -41.83 -21.60
N ALA A 47 -28.31 -41.58 -22.49
CA ALA A 47 -28.50 -40.27 -23.10
C ALA A 47 -28.89 -39.22 -22.05
N LEU A 48 -29.78 -39.58 -21.11
CA LEU A 48 -30.18 -38.70 -20.00
C LEU A 48 -29.00 -38.38 -19.07
N PHE A 49 -28.21 -39.39 -18.66
CA PHE A 49 -27.01 -39.17 -17.84
C PHE A 49 -25.98 -38.30 -18.54
N SER A 50 -25.78 -38.47 -19.85
CA SER A 50 -24.88 -37.63 -20.64
C SER A 50 -25.37 -36.17 -20.69
N GLY A 51 -26.67 -35.95 -20.86
CA GLY A 51 -27.28 -34.61 -20.83
C GLY A 51 -27.16 -33.95 -19.45
N LEU A 52 -27.40 -34.71 -18.37
CA LEU A 52 -27.24 -34.23 -16.99
C LEU A 52 -25.78 -33.91 -16.66
N ALA A 53 -24.84 -34.71 -17.14
CA ALA A 53 -23.41 -34.44 -16.98
C ALA A 53 -23.00 -33.15 -17.70
N LEU A 54 -23.45 -32.95 -18.94
CA LEU A 54 -23.21 -31.71 -19.69
C LEU A 54 -23.86 -30.50 -19.00
N PHE A 55 -25.08 -30.64 -18.49
CA PHE A 55 -25.75 -29.61 -17.70
C PHE A 55 -24.94 -29.25 -16.44
N GLY A 56 -24.44 -30.26 -15.73
CA GLY A 56 -23.56 -30.08 -14.56
C GLY A 56 -22.28 -29.32 -14.91
N ILE A 57 -21.67 -29.61 -16.06
CA ILE A 57 -20.50 -28.87 -16.57
C ILE A 57 -20.86 -27.41 -16.87
N ILE A 58 -21.97 -27.14 -17.56
CA ILE A 58 -22.42 -25.78 -17.88
C ILE A 58 -22.66 -24.97 -16.60
N VAL A 59 -23.39 -25.54 -15.64
CA VAL A 59 -23.63 -24.90 -14.32
C VAL A 59 -22.30 -24.62 -13.62
N SER A 60 -21.37 -25.57 -13.64
CA SER A 60 -20.05 -25.40 -13.05
C SER A 60 -19.27 -24.25 -13.70
N ILE A 61 -19.30 -24.14 -15.03
CA ILE A 61 -18.66 -23.04 -15.77
C ILE A 61 -19.27 -21.69 -15.38
N LEU A 62 -20.59 -21.59 -15.26
CA LEU A 62 -21.27 -20.35 -14.85
C LEU A 62 -20.86 -19.92 -13.44
N ILE A 63 -20.76 -20.87 -12.51
CA ILE A 63 -20.29 -20.60 -11.14
C ILE A 63 -18.83 -20.15 -11.15
N GLN A 64 -17.95 -20.87 -11.87
CA GLN A 64 -16.53 -20.52 -11.98
C GLN A 64 -16.33 -19.12 -12.58
N GLN A 65 -17.12 -18.74 -13.59
CA GLN A 65 -17.07 -17.39 -14.16
C GLN A 65 -17.46 -16.31 -13.14
N LYS A 66 -18.51 -16.56 -12.35
CA LYS A 66 -18.92 -15.65 -11.28
C LYS A 66 -17.84 -15.49 -10.21
N GLU A 67 -17.23 -16.60 -9.79
CA GLU A 67 -16.13 -16.61 -8.81
C GLU A 67 -14.90 -15.85 -9.33
N LEU A 68 -14.50 -16.06 -10.59
CA LEU A 68 -13.40 -15.32 -11.21
C LEU A 68 -13.67 -13.81 -11.28
N ASN A 69 -14.92 -13.41 -11.55
CA ASN A 69 -15.29 -12.00 -11.55
C ASN A 69 -15.19 -11.38 -10.15
N LEU A 70 -15.69 -12.08 -9.12
CA LEU A 70 -15.57 -11.63 -7.73
C LEU A 70 -14.10 -11.56 -7.30
N GLN A 71 -13.28 -12.55 -7.64
CA GLN A 71 -11.85 -12.57 -7.35
C GLN A 71 -11.11 -11.41 -8.02
N ARG A 72 -11.48 -11.03 -9.25
CA ARG A 72 -10.93 -9.84 -9.93
C ARG A 72 -11.29 -8.54 -9.22
N LEU A 73 -12.51 -8.42 -8.72
CA LEU A 73 -12.95 -7.25 -7.95
C LEU A 73 -12.16 -7.15 -6.64
N GLU A 74 -12.06 -8.24 -5.89
CA GLU A 74 -11.29 -8.30 -4.65
C GLU A 74 -9.80 -8.00 -4.87
N LEU A 75 -9.19 -8.52 -5.95
CA LEU A 75 -7.81 -8.19 -6.32
C LEU A 75 -7.63 -6.71 -6.66
N SER A 76 -8.63 -6.09 -7.31
CA SER A 76 -8.61 -4.66 -7.61
C SER A 76 -8.61 -3.83 -6.34
N ASP A 77 -9.50 -4.14 -5.40
CA ASP A 77 -9.62 -3.40 -4.15
C ASP A 77 -8.41 -3.65 -3.24
N THR A 78 -7.92 -4.88 -3.17
CA THR A 78 -6.66 -5.24 -2.49
C THR A 78 -5.49 -4.42 -3.05
N ARG A 79 -5.36 -4.31 -4.38
CA ARG A 79 -4.29 -3.50 -5.01
C ARG A 79 -4.39 -2.02 -4.65
N LYS A 80 -5.60 -1.46 -4.54
CA LYS A 80 -5.81 -0.08 -4.10
C LYS A 80 -5.34 0.10 -2.66
N GLU A 81 -5.79 -0.75 -1.74
CA GLU A 81 -5.36 -0.68 -0.34
C GLU A 81 -3.85 -0.86 -0.18
N PHE A 82 -3.25 -1.81 -0.89
CA PHE A 82 -1.78 -1.97 -0.89
C PHE A 82 -1.05 -0.72 -1.39
N LYS A 83 -1.57 -0.05 -2.44
CA LYS A 83 -0.97 1.20 -2.95
C LYS A 83 -1.04 2.30 -1.90
N VAL A 84 -2.19 2.50 -1.25
CA VAL A 84 -2.38 3.49 -0.18
C VAL A 84 -1.45 3.18 1.00
N ASN A 85 -1.46 1.95 1.51
CA ASN A 85 -0.61 1.53 2.63
C ASN A 85 0.88 1.67 2.32
N ARG A 86 1.32 1.31 1.11
CA ARG A 86 2.72 1.48 0.69
C ARG A 86 3.12 2.96 0.68
N ILE A 87 2.29 3.82 0.11
CA ILE A 87 2.53 5.27 0.09
C ILE A 87 2.65 5.79 1.52
N THR A 88 1.64 5.57 2.36
CA THR A 88 1.62 6.01 3.75
C THR A 88 2.85 5.55 4.54
N ASN A 89 3.27 4.29 4.39
CA ASN A 89 4.46 3.77 5.07
C ASN A 89 5.78 4.40 4.59
N ILE A 90 5.94 4.61 3.27
CA ILE A 90 7.12 5.30 2.72
C ILE A 90 7.19 6.71 3.28
N LEU A 91 6.05 7.40 3.35
CA LEU A 91 5.97 8.77 3.84
C LEU A 91 6.30 8.89 5.31
N PHE A 92 5.74 8.04 6.15
CA PHE A 92 6.08 8.03 7.57
C PHE A 92 7.57 7.80 7.80
N LYS A 93 8.18 6.84 7.07
CA LYS A 93 9.62 6.61 7.14
C LYS A 93 10.45 7.82 6.69
N GLN A 94 10.03 8.52 5.63
CA GLN A 94 10.73 9.72 5.16
C GLN A 94 10.62 10.87 6.17
N VAL A 95 9.44 11.09 6.76
CA VAL A 95 9.24 12.13 7.78
C VAL A 95 10.02 11.80 9.05
N GLU A 96 10.05 10.53 9.46
CA GLU A 96 10.87 10.08 10.59
C GLU A 96 12.35 10.33 10.33
N TYR A 97 12.87 9.95 9.16
CA TYR A 97 14.24 10.22 8.77
C TYR A 97 14.55 11.72 8.76
N LEU A 98 13.64 12.54 8.19
CA LEU A 98 13.77 13.99 8.19
C LEU A 98 13.84 14.56 9.60
N ASN A 99 12.93 14.16 10.50
CA ASN A 99 12.90 14.64 11.87
C ASN A 99 14.16 14.26 12.64
N ASN A 100 14.62 13.03 12.48
CA ASN A 100 15.85 12.58 13.10
C ASN A 100 17.05 13.37 12.58
N HIS A 101 17.09 13.65 11.27
CA HIS A 101 18.12 14.49 10.69
C HIS A 101 18.04 15.94 11.22
N ILE A 102 16.85 16.52 11.29
CA ILE A 102 16.59 17.85 11.85
C ILE A 102 17.09 17.94 13.32
N LYS A 103 16.79 16.93 14.13
CA LYS A 103 17.22 16.87 15.54
C LYS A 103 18.71 16.68 15.71
N SER A 104 19.37 16.00 14.77
CA SER A 104 20.81 15.73 14.84
C SER A 104 21.68 16.96 14.56
N ILE A 105 21.12 17.99 13.92
CA ILE A 105 21.87 19.21 13.59
C ILE A 105 22.24 19.96 14.86
N LYS A 106 23.49 20.41 14.87
CA LYS A 106 24.08 21.19 15.94
C LYS A 106 24.28 22.61 15.45
N PHE A 107 23.71 23.57 16.19
CA PHE A 107 23.76 24.98 15.89
C PHE A 107 24.78 25.65 16.79
N TYR A 108 25.70 26.39 16.18
CA TYR A 108 26.71 27.16 16.88
C TYR A 108 26.08 28.37 17.57
N THR A 109 26.31 28.49 18.87
CA THR A 109 25.73 29.56 19.68
C THR A 109 26.80 30.33 20.47
N PRO A 110 27.57 31.20 19.79
CA PRO A 110 28.64 31.94 20.45
C PRO A 110 28.08 32.91 21.48
N GLY A 111 28.69 32.95 22.67
CA GLY A 111 28.37 33.95 23.68
C GLY A 111 27.03 33.77 24.38
N LEU A 112 26.28 32.70 24.08
CA LEU A 112 25.22 32.27 24.97
C LEU A 112 25.88 31.69 26.23
N LYS A 113 25.46 32.10 27.43
CA LYS A 113 25.90 31.50 28.71
C LYS A 113 25.35 30.07 28.89
N LEU A 114 25.43 29.26 27.85
CA LEU A 114 25.01 27.86 27.82
C LEU A 114 26.22 26.97 28.13
N LYS A 115 25.94 25.79 28.68
CA LYS A 115 26.98 24.80 28.99
C LYS A 115 27.67 24.23 27.74
N GLU A 116 27.02 24.32 26.59
CA GLU A 116 27.48 23.77 25.31
C GLU A 116 27.52 24.89 24.26
N GLU A 117 28.59 24.95 23.46
CA GLU A 117 28.72 25.87 22.31
C GLU A 117 27.84 25.48 21.12
N TYR A 118 27.31 24.26 21.14
CA TYR A 118 26.52 23.66 20.07
C TYR A 118 25.26 23.00 20.64
N ILE A 119 24.08 23.46 20.22
CA ILE A 119 22.80 22.93 20.70
C ILE A 119 21.92 22.43 19.55
N ASN A 120 20.97 21.55 19.85
CA ASN A 120 20.00 21.09 18.84
C ASN A 120 18.87 22.10 18.64
N ILE A 121 18.06 21.89 17.59
CA ILE A 121 16.97 22.80 17.23
C ILE A 121 15.90 22.90 18.34
N ASP A 122 15.64 21.78 19.03
CA ASP A 122 14.61 21.68 20.07
C ASP A 122 14.94 22.53 21.31
N ILE A 123 16.23 22.80 21.56
CA ILE A 123 16.70 23.72 22.60
C ILE A 123 16.86 25.14 22.05
N LEU A 124 17.41 25.27 20.84
CA LEU A 124 17.71 26.56 20.23
C LEU A 124 16.47 27.43 20.06
N ILE A 125 15.42 26.88 19.47
CA ILE A 125 14.26 27.68 19.06
C ILE A 125 13.51 28.27 20.26
N PRO A 126 13.18 27.50 21.32
CA PRO A 126 12.63 28.08 22.55
C PRO A 126 13.51 29.17 23.16
N PHE A 127 14.84 29.00 23.12
CA PHE A 127 15.77 30.02 23.62
C PHE A 127 15.70 31.30 22.79
N LEU A 128 15.73 31.20 21.46
CA LEU A 128 15.70 32.35 20.55
C LEU A 128 14.39 33.14 20.65
N ILE A 129 13.25 32.47 20.80
CA ILE A 129 11.94 33.12 20.99
C ILE A 129 11.95 34.01 22.24
N ASN A 130 12.57 33.53 23.32
CA ASN A 130 12.70 34.29 24.58
C ASN A 130 13.79 35.37 24.55
N ASN A 131 14.72 35.31 23.58
CA ASN A 131 15.86 36.22 23.47
C ASN A 131 15.92 36.87 22.08
N LYS A 132 14.85 37.58 21.71
CA LYS A 132 14.67 38.19 20.37
C LYS A 132 15.90 38.93 19.81
N PRO A 133 16.65 39.73 20.58
CA PRO A 133 17.81 40.46 20.04
C PRO A 133 18.90 39.56 19.44
N LEU A 134 18.96 38.28 19.82
CA LEU A 134 19.99 37.33 19.38
C LEU A 134 19.59 36.52 18.15
N ILE A 135 18.33 36.64 17.69
CA ILE A 135 17.80 35.86 16.56
C ILE A 135 18.65 36.09 15.32
N ASN A 136 18.87 37.35 14.93
CA ASN A 136 19.53 37.66 13.68
C ASN A 136 20.97 37.16 13.65
N SER A 137 21.75 37.43 14.70
CA SER A 137 23.16 37.03 14.76
C SER A 137 23.33 35.51 14.73
N ILE A 138 22.51 34.77 15.48
CA ILE A 138 22.61 33.31 15.58
C ILE A 138 22.12 32.65 14.28
N ILE A 139 20.99 33.10 13.72
CA ILE A 139 20.46 32.54 12.47
C ILE A 139 21.36 32.87 11.28
N GLU A 140 22.01 34.03 11.26
CA GLU A 140 23.01 34.38 10.23
C GLU A 140 24.25 33.49 10.34
N HIS A 141 24.84 33.35 11.54
CA HIS A 141 26.01 32.48 11.75
C HIS A 141 25.76 31.02 11.36
N ASN A 142 24.53 30.53 11.56
CA ASN A 142 24.17 29.15 11.24
C ASN A 142 23.59 28.96 9.84
N THR A 143 23.58 29.98 8.98
CA THR A 143 23.00 29.91 7.63
C THR A 143 23.51 28.73 6.83
N ASN A 144 24.81 28.46 6.88
CA ASN A 144 25.45 27.39 6.13
C ASN A 144 25.01 25.99 6.61
N GLY A 145 24.61 25.86 7.87
CA GLY A 145 24.03 24.64 8.42
C GLY A 145 22.52 24.54 8.19
N ILE A 146 21.80 25.67 8.21
CA ILE A 146 20.35 25.75 8.02
C ILE A 146 19.96 25.45 6.57
N MET A 147 20.62 26.07 5.59
CA MET A 147 20.22 26.01 4.18
C MET A 147 20.20 24.58 3.60
N PRO A 148 21.20 23.70 3.86
CA PRO A 148 21.14 22.31 3.42
C PRO A 148 19.88 21.58 3.91
N VAL A 149 19.46 21.88 5.14
CA VAL A 149 18.31 21.22 5.79
C VAL A 149 17.02 21.70 5.15
N ILE A 150 16.91 23.01 4.91
CA ILE A 150 15.81 23.59 4.13
C ILE A 150 15.71 22.94 2.76
N ASN A 151 16.84 22.81 2.05
CA ASN A 151 16.87 22.19 0.72
C ASN A 151 16.48 20.71 0.76
N ASN A 152 16.91 19.97 1.79
CA ASN A 152 16.52 18.58 1.98
C ASN A 152 15.00 18.46 2.23
N VAL A 153 14.43 19.32 3.08
CA VAL A 153 12.98 19.32 3.32
C VAL A 153 12.21 19.73 2.08
N LEU A 154 12.66 20.74 1.33
CA LEU A 154 12.06 21.13 0.05
C LEU A 154 12.03 19.95 -0.93
N SER A 155 13.15 19.23 -1.07
CA SER A 155 13.24 18.05 -1.94
C SER A 155 12.25 16.94 -1.53
N VAL A 156 12.10 16.69 -0.24
CA VAL A 156 11.13 15.70 0.26
C VAL A 156 9.70 16.18 0.05
N VAL A 157 9.40 17.46 0.28
CA VAL A 157 8.06 18.03 0.02
C VAL A 157 7.71 17.95 -1.47
N ASP A 158 8.63 18.27 -2.37
CA ASP A 158 8.42 18.14 -3.81
C ASP A 158 8.18 16.67 -4.22
N SER A 159 8.95 15.74 -3.63
CA SER A 159 8.79 14.30 -3.87
C SER A 159 7.44 13.79 -3.34
N PHE A 160 7.02 14.30 -2.19
CA PHE A 160 5.72 14.04 -1.58
C PHE A 160 4.56 14.53 -2.46
N GLN A 161 4.63 15.77 -2.94
CA GLN A 161 3.62 16.34 -3.83
C GLN A 161 3.50 15.52 -5.12
N LYS A 162 4.62 15.13 -5.74
CA LYS A 162 4.60 14.25 -6.92
C LYS A 162 3.93 12.90 -6.67
N ILE A 163 4.06 12.33 -5.46
CA ILE A 163 3.37 11.08 -5.09
C ILE A 163 1.86 11.33 -4.95
N LEU A 164 1.46 12.43 -4.30
CA LEU A 164 0.06 12.80 -4.13
C LEU A 164 -0.64 13.11 -5.46
N ASP A 165 0.08 13.73 -6.39
CA ASP A 165 -0.43 14.14 -7.70
C ASP A 165 -0.35 13.00 -8.74
N SER A 166 0.24 11.85 -8.38
CA SER A 166 0.34 10.70 -9.29
C SER A 166 -1.05 10.18 -9.70
N GLU A 167 -1.21 9.92 -10.99
CA GLU A 167 -2.50 9.49 -11.56
C GLU A 167 -2.98 8.14 -10.96
N GLY A 168 -4.29 8.08 -10.70
CA GLY A 168 -5.02 6.84 -10.39
C GLY A 168 -4.70 6.19 -9.04
N GLY A 169 -4.32 6.96 -8.01
CA GLY A 169 -3.96 6.40 -6.70
C GLY A 169 -4.87 6.77 -5.55
N LEU A 170 -5.14 8.07 -5.39
CA LEU A 170 -5.72 8.62 -4.17
C LEU A 170 -6.91 9.52 -4.51
N ASN A 171 -8.02 9.30 -3.81
CA ASN A 171 -9.16 10.23 -3.83
C ASN A 171 -8.81 11.51 -3.04
N GLU A 172 -9.61 12.58 -3.19
CA GLU A 172 -9.33 13.87 -2.56
C GLU A 172 -9.24 13.80 -1.02
N LYS A 173 -10.07 12.95 -0.40
CA LYS A 173 -10.07 12.76 1.06
C LYS A 173 -8.78 12.12 1.54
N GLU A 174 -8.30 11.08 0.85
CA GLU A 174 -7.04 10.41 1.12
C GLU A 174 -5.86 11.34 0.93
N ARG A 175 -5.82 12.13 -0.16
CA ARG A 175 -4.78 13.14 -0.38
C ARG A 175 -4.72 14.14 0.76
N ARG A 176 -5.89 14.65 1.17
CA ARG A 176 -5.98 15.60 2.29
C ARG A 176 -5.51 14.97 3.60
N GLN A 177 -5.93 13.74 3.91
CA GLN A 177 -5.49 13.02 5.11
C GLN A 177 -3.98 12.79 5.12
N ILE A 178 -3.42 12.30 4.01
CA ILE A 178 -1.99 12.05 3.89
C ILE A 178 -1.20 13.36 4.01
N LYS A 179 -1.68 14.48 3.42
CA LYS A 179 -1.07 15.80 3.59
C LYS A 179 -1.07 16.26 5.05
N MET A 180 -2.21 16.16 5.74
CA MET A 180 -2.30 16.51 7.18
C MET A 180 -1.35 15.67 8.02
N LEU A 181 -1.25 14.36 7.75
CA LEU A 181 -0.31 13.47 8.44
C LEU A 181 1.14 13.85 8.17
N PHE A 182 1.51 14.14 6.93
CA PHE A 182 2.87 14.55 6.58
C PHE A 182 3.24 15.85 7.32
N VAL A 183 2.42 16.89 7.16
CA VAL A 183 2.67 18.22 7.73
C VAL A 183 2.69 18.18 9.25
N GLY A 184 1.72 17.51 9.87
CA GLY A 184 1.61 17.41 11.33
C GLY A 184 2.73 16.61 12.00
N ASN A 185 3.51 15.84 11.24
CA ASN A 185 4.65 15.09 11.76
C ASN A 185 5.99 15.80 11.52
N ILE A 186 6.07 16.91 10.81
CA ILE A 186 7.34 17.67 10.69
C ILE A 186 7.65 18.35 12.03
N ASN A 187 8.93 18.36 12.43
CA ASN A 187 9.38 19.02 13.66
C ASN A 187 8.90 20.50 13.72
N VAL A 188 8.14 20.85 14.76
CA VAL A 188 7.55 22.19 14.92
C VAL A 188 8.61 23.29 15.05
N HIS A 189 9.73 23.01 15.72
CA HIS A 189 10.83 23.97 15.87
C HIS A 189 11.52 24.25 14.55
N PHE A 190 11.53 23.29 13.62
CA PHE A 190 11.98 23.54 12.25
C PHE A 190 11.07 24.52 11.53
N VAL A 191 9.75 24.41 11.65
CA VAL A 191 8.81 25.37 11.06
C VAL A 191 9.07 26.77 11.61
N THR A 192 9.22 26.92 12.92
CA THR A 192 9.57 28.21 13.52
C THR A 192 10.94 28.73 13.07
N MET A 193 11.93 27.86 12.91
CA MET A 193 13.24 28.24 12.37
C MET A 193 13.12 28.80 10.95
N LEU A 194 12.26 28.22 10.10
CA LEU A 194 11.99 28.76 8.76
C LEU A 194 11.42 30.18 8.82
N GLU A 195 10.46 30.42 9.72
CA GLU A 195 9.86 31.75 9.92
C GLU A 195 10.93 32.78 10.31
N LEU A 196 11.75 32.47 11.31
CA LEU A 196 12.85 33.33 11.74
C LEU A 196 13.84 33.56 10.59
N LYS A 197 14.12 32.53 9.79
CA LYS A 197 15.06 32.62 8.67
C LYS A 197 14.54 33.53 7.55
N VAL A 198 13.25 33.45 7.22
CA VAL A 198 12.61 34.25 6.16
C VAL A 198 12.68 35.75 6.43
N GLU A 199 12.61 36.15 7.70
CA GLU A 199 12.68 37.57 8.09
C GLU A 199 14.04 38.20 7.74
N ILE A 200 15.11 37.40 7.77
CA ILE A 200 16.49 37.87 7.62
C ILE A 200 17.00 37.73 6.17
N ILE A 201 16.39 36.87 5.36
CA ILE A 201 16.83 36.63 3.97
C ILE A 201 16.62 37.87 3.10
N LYS A 202 17.71 38.33 2.48
CA LYS A 202 17.73 39.43 1.49
C LYS A 202 17.42 38.97 0.07
N ASP A 203 17.80 37.74 -0.28
CA ASP A 203 17.53 37.15 -1.59
C ASP A 203 16.02 36.89 -1.77
N ARG A 204 15.42 37.56 -2.75
CA ARG A 204 13.99 37.44 -3.05
C ARG A 204 13.57 36.03 -3.49
N GLU A 205 14.40 35.35 -4.27
CA GLU A 205 14.08 34.00 -4.76
C GLU A 205 14.13 33.00 -3.60
N CYS A 206 15.19 33.06 -2.79
CA CYS A 206 15.32 32.22 -1.60
C CYS A 206 14.16 32.45 -0.61
N LYS A 207 13.80 33.73 -0.37
CA LYS A 207 12.68 34.11 0.48
C LYS A 207 11.35 33.55 -0.04
N PHE A 208 11.11 33.63 -1.35
CA PHE A 208 9.91 33.07 -1.97
C PHE A 208 9.81 31.54 -1.78
N LYS A 209 10.91 30.81 -2.02
CA LYS A 209 10.94 29.34 -1.84
C LYS A 209 10.61 28.93 -0.40
N ILE A 210 11.18 29.61 0.59
CA ILE A 210 10.93 29.27 1.99
C ILE A 210 9.51 29.68 2.41
N ASN A 211 8.99 30.81 1.95
CA ASN A 211 7.59 31.17 2.19
C ASN A 211 6.62 30.14 1.63
N LYS A 212 6.87 29.63 0.42
CA LYS A 212 6.07 28.55 -0.16
C LYS A 212 6.11 27.30 0.72
N LEU A 213 7.29 26.95 1.25
CA LEU A 213 7.44 25.82 2.17
C LEU A 213 6.68 26.04 3.48
N ILE A 214 6.79 27.22 4.09
CA ILE A 214 6.08 27.56 5.34
C ILE A 214 4.57 27.42 5.14
N ASN A 215 4.03 27.97 4.04
CA ASN A 215 2.60 27.86 3.75
C ASN A 215 2.18 26.40 3.60
N PHE A 216 2.96 25.60 2.86
CA PHE A 216 2.68 24.17 2.72
C PHE A 216 2.69 23.41 4.06
N LEU A 217 3.61 23.77 4.97
CA LEU A 217 3.75 23.15 6.30
C LEU A 217 2.76 23.69 7.34
N LYS A 218 1.89 24.64 6.99
CA LYS A 218 0.86 25.19 7.88
C LYS A 218 -0.57 24.88 7.45
N GLU A 219 -0.76 24.40 6.22
CA GLU A 219 -2.03 23.93 5.66
C GLU A 219 -2.41 22.53 6.15
#